data_AF-A0A359LRC2-F1
#
_entry.id   AF-A0A359LRC2-F1
#
_cell.length_a   1.000
_cell.length_b   1.000
_cell.length_c   1.000
_cell.angle_alpha   90.00
_cell.angle_beta   90.00
_cell.angle_gamma   90.00
#
_symmetry.space_group_name_H-M   'P 1'
#
loop_
_entity.id
_entity.type
_entity.pdbx_description
1 polymer ?
#
loop_
_entity_poly.entity_id
_entity_poly.type
_entity_poly.pdbx_seq_one_letter_code
_entity_poly.pdbx_strand_id
1 'polypeptide(L)'
;ARNGVIEDRLDGQPIVLFYSADGLSPVDAASMSQSRAIGSIGVFRAENANSRIRFRRADNRIEDRQTGSAWNITGVAIDGSNKGKSLQPVEHGVFFAFAWLAFQPDTVIVGESTASSGPQP
;
A
#
# COMPACT_ATOMS: atom_id res chain seq x y z
N ALA A 1 5.60 -2.06 -7.86
CA ALA A 1 5.68 -1.00 -6.83
C ALA A 1 7.14 -0.71 -6.46
N ARG A 2 7.91 -0.03 -7.33
CA ARG A 2 9.31 0.36 -7.01
C ARG A 2 9.40 1.39 -5.88
N ASN A 3 8.28 2.06 -5.57
CA ASN A 3 8.23 3.16 -4.61
C ASN A 3 7.69 2.77 -3.24
N GLY A 4 7.21 1.54 -3.00
CA GLY A 4 6.73 1.08 -1.67
C GLY A 4 5.50 1.81 -1.08
N VAL A 5 5.08 2.92 -1.69
CA VAL A 5 3.92 3.75 -1.31
C VAL A 5 3.20 4.14 -2.59
N ILE A 6 1.90 3.87 -2.68
CA ILE A 6 1.04 4.26 -3.80
C ILE A 6 -0.13 5.05 -3.22
N GLU A 7 -0.37 6.25 -3.74
CA GLU A 7 -1.52 7.06 -3.36
C GLU A 7 -2.55 7.00 -4.49
N ASP A 8 -3.80 6.67 -4.17
CA ASP A 8 -4.86 6.49 -5.15
C ASP A 8 -6.23 6.96 -4.61
N ARG A 9 -7.31 6.70 -5.35
CA ARG A 9 -8.69 6.94 -4.95
C ARG A 9 -9.57 5.73 -5.20
N LEU A 10 -10.37 5.38 -4.19
CA LEU A 10 -11.45 4.39 -4.29
C LEU A 10 -12.78 5.11 -4.08
N ASP A 11 -13.67 5.10 -5.08
CA ASP A 11 -14.94 5.84 -5.07
C ASP A 11 -14.79 7.32 -4.66
N GLY A 12 -13.73 7.96 -5.14
CA GLY A 12 -13.38 9.34 -4.81
C GLY A 12 -12.70 9.55 -3.45
N GLN A 13 -12.68 8.53 -2.58
CA GLN A 13 -12.03 8.57 -1.27
C GLN A 13 -10.51 8.37 -1.41
N PRO A 14 -9.68 9.23 -0.82
CA PRO A 14 -8.23 9.10 -0.92
C PRO A 14 -7.74 7.89 -0.11
N ILE A 15 -7.03 6.99 -0.79
CA ILE A 15 -6.40 5.82 -0.16
C ILE A 15 -4.89 5.85 -0.36
N VAL A 16 -4.19 5.14 0.51
CA VAL A 16 -2.76 4.88 0.38
C VAL A 16 -2.48 3.41 0.60
N LEU A 17 -1.65 2.85 -0.27
CA LEU A 17 -1.16 1.49 -0.21
C LEU A 17 0.29 1.52 0.23
N PHE A 18 0.59 0.82 1.31
CA PHE A 18 1.95 0.60 1.78
C PHE A 18 2.38 -0.81 1.41
N TYR A 19 3.47 -0.93 0.66
CA TYR A 19 4.01 -2.19 0.18
C TYR A 19 5.37 -2.48 0.82
N SER A 20 5.53 -3.69 1.33
CA SER A 20 6.83 -4.26 1.72
C SER A 20 7.14 -5.48 0.87
N ALA A 21 8.40 -5.63 0.47
CA ALA A 21 8.87 -6.81 -0.25
C ALA A 21 9.15 -8.01 0.69
N ASP A 22 9.19 -7.79 2.01
CA ASP A 22 9.65 -8.78 2.99
C ASP A 22 8.61 -9.86 3.32
N GLY A 23 7.37 -9.69 2.83
CA GLY A 23 6.29 -10.66 3.07
C GLY A 23 6.57 -12.01 2.42
N LEU A 24 6.52 -13.08 3.21
CA LEU A 24 6.72 -14.46 2.74
C LEU A 24 5.38 -15.16 2.48
N SER A 25 5.38 -16.09 1.53
CA SER A 25 4.21 -16.90 1.24
C SER A 25 3.89 -17.87 2.39
N PRO A 26 2.66 -17.89 2.93
CA PRO A 26 2.32 -18.78 4.05
C PRO A 26 2.07 -20.24 3.65
N VAL A 27 1.90 -20.53 2.36
CA VAL A 27 1.33 -21.81 1.89
C VAL A 27 2.15 -22.51 0.80
N ASP A 28 3.33 -22.00 0.44
CA ASP A 28 4.14 -22.54 -0.66
C ASP A 28 5.26 -23.48 -0.20
N ALA A 29 5.62 -23.48 1.08
CA ALA A 29 6.67 -24.33 1.63
C ALA A 29 6.32 -24.80 3.05
N ALA A 30 6.89 -25.94 3.44
CA ALA A 30 6.72 -26.50 4.79
C ALA A 30 7.50 -25.72 5.88
N SER A 31 8.42 -24.83 5.48
CA SER A 31 9.22 -23.99 6.37
C SER A 31 9.32 -22.57 5.81
N MET A 32 9.14 -21.56 6.66
CA MET A 32 9.24 -20.14 6.28
C MET A 32 10.59 -19.77 5.67
N SER A 33 11.68 -20.42 6.07
CA SER A 33 13.03 -20.17 5.52
C SER A 33 13.17 -20.57 4.05
N GLN A 34 12.23 -21.34 3.52
CA GLN A 34 12.18 -21.79 2.13
C GLN A 34 11.04 -21.14 1.34
N SER A 35 10.20 -20.33 2.00
CA SER A 35 9.08 -19.64 1.39
C SER A 35 9.54 -18.51 0.48
N ARG A 36 8.84 -18.33 -0.63
CA ARG A 36 9.11 -17.23 -1.56
C ARG A 36 8.64 -15.90 -0.97
N ALA A 37 9.38 -14.83 -1.23
CA ALA A 37 8.88 -13.48 -1.03
C ALA A 37 7.73 -13.19 -2.01
N ILE A 38 6.56 -12.89 -1.47
CA ILE A 38 5.37 -12.43 -2.20
C ILE A 38 5.01 -10.97 -1.86
N GLY A 39 5.72 -10.39 -0.88
CA GLY A 39 5.45 -9.08 -0.34
C GLY A 39 4.24 -9.04 0.58
N SER A 40 4.00 -7.88 1.15
CA SER A 40 2.84 -7.56 1.98
C SER A 40 2.33 -6.19 1.63
N ILE A 41 1.02 -6.01 1.75
CA ILE A 41 0.36 -4.74 1.48
C ILE A 41 -0.55 -4.37 2.64
N GLY A 42 -0.56 -3.10 3.00
CA GLY A 42 -1.58 -2.49 3.85
C GLY A 42 -2.27 -1.38 3.08
N VAL A 43 -3.60 -1.36 3.09
CA VAL A 43 -4.41 -0.33 2.44
C VAL A 43 -5.15 0.48 3.49
N PHE A 44 -4.97 1.80 3.45
CA PHE A 44 -5.51 2.73 4.45
C PHE A 44 -6.16 3.93 3.81
N ARG A 45 -7.10 4.55 4.52
CA ARG A 45 -7.57 5.90 4.17
C ARG A 45 -6.41 6.88 4.37
N ALA A 46 -6.12 7.68 3.36
CA ALA A 46 -5.03 8.66 3.38
C ALA A 46 -5.48 9.97 4.05
N GLU A 47 -6.13 9.88 5.20
CA GLU A 47 -6.71 11.00 5.93
C GLU A 47 -6.74 10.73 7.44
N ASN A 48 -6.76 11.81 8.21
CA ASN A 48 -7.12 11.81 9.62
C ASN A 48 -8.42 12.63 9.81
N ALA A 49 -8.91 12.70 11.05
CA ALA A 49 -10.16 13.39 11.39
C ALA A 49 -10.33 14.80 10.76
N ASN A 50 -9.23 15.50 10.46
CA ASN A 50 -9.28 16.90 10.04
C ASN A 50 -8.62 17.17 8.66
N SER A 51 -7.93 16.20 8.05
CA SER A 51 -7.13 16.48 6.85
C SER A 51 -6.67 15.24 6.09
N ARG A 52 -6.51 15.40 4.76
CA ARG A 52 -5.80 14.45 3.91
C ARG A 52 -4.31 14.43 4.25
N ILE A 53 -3.75 13.24 4.39
CA ILE A 53 -2.32 12.99 4.59
C ILE A 53 -1.71 12.54 3.25
N ARG A 54 -0.52 13.06 2.93
CA ARG A 54 0.23 12.66 1.74
C ARG A 54 1.47 11.92 2.17
N PHE A 55 1.77 10.81 1.53
CA PHE A 55 2.88 9.96 1.90
C PHE A 55 3.99 9.98 0.86
N ARG A 56 5.18 9.62 1.30
CA ARG A 56 6.31 9.28 0.44
C ARG A 56 7.09 8.14 1.06
N ARG A 57 7.82 7.42 0.22
CA ARG A 57 8.88 6.53 0.67
C ARG A 57 10.16 7.33 0.86
N ALA A 58 10.76 7.21 2.02
CA ALA A 58 12.06 7.77 2.35
C ALA A 58 12.95 6.60 2.78
N ASP A 59 13.81 6.14 1.86
CA ASP A 59 14.60 4.91 2.01
C ASP A 59 13.74 3.71 2.42
N ASN A 60 14.00 3.14 3.61
CA ASN A 60 13.24 2.03 4.15
C ASN A 60 12.06 2.46 5.04
N ARG A 61 11.74 3.74 5.10
CA ARG A 61 10.66 4.32 5.92
C ARG A 61 9.53 4.92 5.09
N ILE A 62 8.36 5.01 5.69
CA ILE A 62 7.20 5.69 5.15
C ILE A 62 7.08 7.00 5.92
N GLU A 63 6.97 8.12 5.23
CA GLU A 63 6.88 9.43 5.86
C GLU A 63 5.65 10.18 5.34
N ASP A 64 4.98 10.92 6.23
CA ASP A 64 4.02 11.93 5.78
C ASP A 64 4.74 13.21 5.36
N ARG A 65 4.29 13.83 4.26
CA ARG A 65 4.93 14.99 3.65
C ARG A 65 4.67 16.29 4.43
N GLN A 66 3.61 16.33 5.22
CA GLN A 66 3.15 17.53 5.92
C GLN A 66 3.93 17.81 7.20
N THR A 67 4.22 16.76 7.97
CA THR A 67 4.84 16.85 9.29
C THR A 67 6.16 16.09 9.38
N GLY A 68 6.46 15.23 8.41
CA GLY A 68 7.65 14.38 8.44
C GLY A 68 7.55 13.23 9.44
N SER A 69 6.35 12.92 9.98
CA SER A 69 6.19 11.79 10.90
C SER A 69 6.43 10.48 10.15
N ALA A 70 7.09 9.52 10.83
CA ALA A 70 7.39 8.22 10.26
C ALA A 70 6.30 7.21 10.59
N TRP A 71 5.93 6.39 9.61
CA TRP A 71 4.86 5.40 9.68
C TRP A 71 5.39 4.00 9.36
N ASN A 72 4.83 2.99 10.02
CA ASN A 72 5.11 1.59 9.72
C ASN A 72 4.14 1.02 8.66
N ILE A 73 4.40 -0.21 8.21
CA ILE A 73 3.59 -0.89 7.18
C ILE A 73 2.13 -1.12 7.61
N THR A 74 1.86 -1.16 8.92
CA THR A 74 0.52 -1.38 9.48
C THR A 74 -0.27 -0.08 9.66
N GLY A 75 0.21 1.04 9.12
CA GLY A 75 -0.51 2.31 9.17
C GLY A 75 -0.43 3.02 10.52
N VAL A 76 0.58 2.74 11.34
CA VAL A 76 0.81 3.39 12.65
C VAL A 76 2.01 4.33 12.56
N ALA A 77 1.83 5.56 13.05
CA ALA A 77 2.91 6.51 13.19
C ALA A 77 3.83 6.09 14.35
N ILE A 78 5.09 5.81 14.05
CA ILE A 78 6.09 5.33 15.02
C ILE A 78 6.98 6.45 15.53
N ASP A 79 7.04 7.58 14.83
CA ASP A 79 7.88 8.73 15.20
C ASP A 79 7.29 10.05 14.68
N GLY A 80 7.76 11.19 15.22
CA GLY A 80 7.30 12.52 14.86
C GLY A 80 6.01 12.97 15.56
N SER A 81 5.43 14.08 15.09
CA SER A 81 4.26 14.72 15.70
C SER A 81 2.99 13.87 15.73
N ASN A 82 2.89 12.89 14.81
CA ASN A 82 1.76 11.99 14.73
C ASN A 82 1.97 10.67 15.49
N LYS A 83 3.10 10.49 16.19
CA LYS A 83 3.44 9.23 16.89
C LYS A 83 2.27 8.68 17.72
N GLY A 84 1.99 7.39 17.54
CA GLY A 84 0.90 6.66 18.18
C GLY A 84 -0.45 6.77 17.46
N LYS A 85 -0.60 7.63 16.45
CA LYS A 85 -1.82 7.68 15.63
C LYS A 85 -1.82 6.53 14.62
N SER A 86 -3.02 6.06 14.29
CA SER A 86 -3.26 5.01 13.29
C SER A 86 -4.14 5.54 12.16
N LEU A 87 -3.83 5.12 10.93
CA LEU A 87 -4.74 5.29 9.80
C LEU A 87 -5.88 4.30 9.90
N GLN A 88 -7.03 4.66 9.33
CA GLN A 88 -8.16 3.73 9.24
C GLN A 88 -7.88 2.73 8.09
N PRO A 89 -7.85 1.41 8.36
CA PRO A 89 -7.70 0.42 7.32
C PRO A 89 -8.93 0.40 6.40
N VAL A 90 -8.70 0.19 5.11
CA VAL A 90 -9.74 -0.13 4.13
C VAL A 90 -9.87 -1.64 4.08
N GLU A 91 -11.07 -2.18 3.85
CA GLU A 91 -11.24 -3.61 3.64
C GLU A 91 -10.48 -4.04 2.37
N HIS A 92 -9.54 -4.96 2.52
CA HIS A 92 -8.70 -5.46 1.43
C HIS A 92 -8.21 -6.87 1.74
N GLY A 93 -7.72 -7.57 0.71
CA GLY A 93 -7.11 -8.88 0.87
C GLY A 93 -6.04 -9.14 -0.20
N VAL A 94 -5.13 -10.05 0.13
CA VAL A 94 -4.14 -10.57 -0.82
C VAL A 94 -4.63 -11.93 -1.27
N PHE A 95 -4.99 -12.04 -2.55
CA PHE A 95 -5.54 -13.25 -3.12
C PHE A 95 -4.70 -13.75 -4.29
N PHE A 96 -4.70 -15.05 -4.51
CA PHE A 96 -4.24 -15.59 -5.79
C PHE A 96 -5.21 -15.15 -6.88
N ALA A 97 -4.69 -14.51 -7.93
CA ALA A 97 -5.50 -13.98 -9.01
C ALA A 97 -6.40 -15.05 -9.67
N PHE A 98 -5.88 -16.27 -9.87
CA PHE A 98 -6.66 -17.37 -10.46
C PHE A 98 -7.89 -17.75 -9.62
N ALA A 99 -7.78 -17.67 -8.29
CA ALA A 99 -8.88 -18.02 -7.39
C ALA A 99 -9.88 -16.87 -7.31
N TRP A 100 -9.40 -15.64 -7.14
CA TRP A 100 -10.27 -14.46 -7.05
C TRP A 100 -11.08 -14.25 -8.33
N LEU A 101 -10.43 -14.28 -9.50
CA LEU A 101 -11.08 -14.03 -10.78
C LEU A 101 -12.08 -15.12 -11.19
N ALA A 102 -11.96 -16.34 -10.63
CA ALA A 102 -12.97 -17.37 -10.80
C ALA A 102 -14.29 -17.05 -10.08
N PHE A 103 -14.24 -16.35 -8.94
CA PHE A 103 -15.42 -15.96 -8.16
C PHE A 103 -15.90 -14.53 -8.42
N GLN A 104 -15.01 -13.64 -8.87
CA GLN A 104 -15.28 -12.23 -9.13
C GLN A 104 -14.79 -11.86 -10.54
N PRO A 105 -15.41 -12.42 -11.60
CA PRO A 105 -14.95 -12.28 -12.97
C PRO A 105 -15.00 -10.83 -13.49
N ASP A 106 -15.92 -10.02 -12.97
CA ASP A 106 -16.08 -8.61 -13.36
C ASP A 106 -15.11 -7.66 -12.63
N THR A 107 -14.12 -8.20 -11.91
CA THR A 107 -13.09 -7.40 -11.23
C THR A 107 -12.32 -6.54 -12.22
N VAL A 108 -12.29 -5.23 -11.96
CA VAL A 108 -11.44 -4.31 -12.71
C VAL A 108 -9.99 -4.46 -12.24
N ILE A 109 -9.10 -4.84 -13.16
CA ILE A 109 -7.66 -4.88 -12.91
C ILE A 109 -7.09 -3.50 -13.25
N VAL A 110 -6.52 -2.85 -12.23
CA VAL A 110 -5.81 -1.57 -12.38
C VAL A 110 -4.31 -1.80 -12.28
N GLY A 111 -3.54 -1.09 -13.11
CA GLY A 111 -2.08 -1.12 -13.12
C GLY A 111 -1.50 0.28 -13.12
N GLU A 112 -0.22 0.40 -12.76
CA GLU A 112 0.50 1.68 -12.85
C GLU A 112 0.69 2.02 -14.34
N SER A 113 -0.13 2.92 -14.88
CA SER A 113 0.11 3.47 -16.22
C SER A 113 1.35 4.34 -16.14
N THR A 114 2.44 3.91 -16.76
CA THR A 114 3.53 4.82 -17.06
C THR A 114 3.02 5.77 -18.12
N ALA A 115 2.49 6.92 -17.70
CA ALA A 115 2.26 8.02 -18.61
C ALA A 115 3.61 8.38 -19.23
N SER A 116 3.82 7.95 -20.47
CA SER A 116 4.90 8.46 -21.31
C SER A 116 4.56 9.92 -21.60
N SER A 117 5.21 10.83 -20.88
CA SER A 117 5.28 12.23 -21.27
C SER A 117 6.20 12.30 -22.50
N GLY A 118 5.61 12.22 -23.69
CA GLY A 118 6.27 12.46 -24.98
C GLY A 118 5.34 13.29 -25.88
N PRO A 119 5.87 14.27 -26.63
CA PRO A 119 5.11 15.46 -27.01
C PRO A 119 4.07 15.16 -28.09
N GLN A 120 2.93 15.82 -27.95
CA GLN A 120 1.89 15.85 -28.97
C GLN A 120 2.43 16.51 -30.26
N PRO A 121 2.19 15.95 -31.46
CA PRO A 121 2.27 16.74 -32.68
C PRO A 121 1.18 17.81 -32.75
#